data_AF-A0A1L8SGX3-F1
#
_entry.id   AF-A0A1L8SGX3-F1
#
_cell.length_a   1.000
_cell.length_b   1.000
_cell.length_c   1.000
_cell.angle_alpha   90.00
_cell.angle_beta   90.00
_cell.angle_gamma   90.00
#
_symmetry.space_group_name_H-M   'P 1'
#
loop_
_entity.id
_entity.type
_entity.pdbx_description
1 polymer ?
#
loop_
_entity_poly.entity_id
_entity_poly.type
_entity_poly.pdbx_seq_one_letter_code
_entity_poly.pdbx_strand_id
1 'polypeptide(L)' 'MDLSYIEKIIKNTPYSKLSEFAGVSPSAAKKWKSGEKDWRKSRFDSIANLVQHYEEEMKRDEFNGIVKEH' A
#
# COMPACT_ATOMS: atom_id res chain seq x y z
N MET A 1 -8.79 -4.60 11.43
CA MET A 1 -7.91 -3.91 10.47
C MET A 1 -7.75 -2.48 10.94
N ASP A 2 -6.52 -2.04 11.22
CA ASP A 2 -6.23 -0.75 11.85
C ASP A 2 -6.20 0.37 10.78
N LEU A 3 -7.01 1.41 10.97
CA LEU A 3 -7.15 2.50 9.99
C LEU A 3 -5.91 3.41 9.94
N SER A 4 -5.25 3.63 11.07
CA SER A 4 -4.03 4.44 11.16
C SER A 4 -2.86 3.73 10.46
N TYR A 5 -2.82 2.40 10.54
CA TYR A 5 -1.86 1.60 9.80
C TYR A 5 -2.04 1.71 8.28
N ILE A 6 -3.28 1.59 7.77
CA ILE A 6 -3.56 1.77 6.33
C ILE A 6 -3.20 3.17 5.86
N GLU A 7 -3.51 4.19 6.66
CA GLU A 7 -3.13 5.56 6.34
C GLU A 7 -1.61 5.74 6.25
N LYS A 8 -0.86 5.08 7.15
CA LYS A 8 0.60 5.05 7.11
C LYS A 8 1.10 4.35 5.83
N ILE A 9 0.50 3.23 5.42
CA ILE A 9 0.84 2.56 4.17
C ILE A 9 0.62 3.51 2.99
N ILE A 10 -0.57 4.12 2.86
CA ILE A 10 -0.90 5.01 1.75
C ILE A 10 0.08 6.21 1.66
N LYS A 11 0.48 6.76 2.80
CA LYS A 11 1.44 7.87 2.86
C LYS A 11 2.85 7.44 2.44
N ASN A 12 3.32 6.29 2.91
CA ASN A 12 4.69 5.80 2.67
C ASN A 12 4.86 5.09 1.32
N THR A 13 3.79 4.57 0.73
CA THR A 13 3.84 3.85 -0.54
C THR A 13 3.88 4.83 -1.73
N PRO A 14 4.83 4.70 -2.67
CA PRO A 14 4.86 5.48 -3.92
C PRO A 14 3.57 5.33 -4.73
N TYR A 15 3.20 6.35 -5.51
CA TYR A 15 1.93 6.33 -6.28
C TYR A 15 1.82 5.13 -7.23
N SER A 16 2.91 4.78 -7.92
CA SER A 16 2.98 3.65 -8.84
C SER A 16 2.68 2.32 -8.15
N LYS A 17 3.30 2.12 -6.98
CA LYS A 17 3.11 0.92 -6.16
C LYS A 17 1.73 0.88 -5.48
N LEU A 18 1.20 2.03 -5.07
CA LEU A 18 -0.09 2.12 -4.42
C LEU A 18 -1.24 1.64 -5.33
N SER A 19 -1.23 2.00 -6.62
CA SER A 19 -2.22 1.49 -7.56
C SER A 19 -2.08 0.00 -7.80
N GLU A 20 -0.84 -0.50 -7.86
CA GLU A 20 -0.53 -1.91 -8.09
C GLU A 20 -0.98 -2.77 -6.91
N PHE A 21 -0.55 -2.41 -5.69
CA PHE A 21 -0.88 -3.13 -4.47
C PHE A 21 -2.37 -3.13 -4.16
N ALA A 22 -3.06 -2.00 -4.34
CA ALA A 22 -4.49 -1.91 -4.06
C ALA A 22 -5.37 -2.46 -5.21
N GLY A 23 -4.80 -2.78 -6.37
CA GLY A 23 -5.54 -3.17 -7.57
C GLY A 23 -6.53 -2.10 -8.03
N VAL A 24 -6.18 -0.81 -7.89
CA VAL A 24 -7.03 0.33 -8.25
C VAL A 24 -6.42 1.15 -9.38
N SER A 25 -7.23 1.95 -10.06
CA SER A 25 -6.72 2.84 -11.10
C SER A 25 -5.76 3.89 -10.54
N PRO A 26 -4.77 4.37 -11.32
CA PRO A 26 -3.83 5.42 -10.89
C PRO A 26 -4.54 6.68 -10.39
N SER A 27 -5.66 7.04 -11.01
CA SER A 27 -6.50 8.15 -10.58
C SER A 27 -7.10 7.93 -9.19
N ALA A 28 -7.53 6.71 -8.85
CA ALA A 28 -8.04 6.38 -7.52
C ALA A 28 -6.91 6.43 -6.47
N ALA A 29 -5.75 5.84 -6.77
CA ALA A 29 -4.57 5.89 -5.90
C ALA A 29 -4.11 7.34 -5.64
N LYS A 30 -4.13 8.20 -6.66
CA LYS A 30 -3.83 9.63 -6.51
C LYS A 30 -4.78 10.32 -5.54
N LYS A 31 -6.10 10.07 -5.67
CA LYS A 31 -7.12 10.64 -4.79
C LYS A 31 -7.03 10.13 -3.35
N TRP A 32 -6.62 8.88 -3.14
CA TRP A 32 -6.36 8.36 -1.80
C TRP A 32 -5.21 9.08 -1.13
N LYS A 33 -4.12 9.34 -1.85
CA LYS A 33 -2.94 10.03 -1.29
C LYS A 33 -3.16 11.52 -1.09
N SER A 34 -3.91 12.18 -1.97
CA SER A 34 -4.26 13.59 -1.82
C SER A 34 -5.35 13.84 -0.76
N GLY A 35 -6.02 12.78 -0.28
CA GLY A 35 -7.16 12.90 0.62
C GLY A 35 -8.47 13.33 -0.06
N GLU A 36 -8.46 13.54 -1.39
CA GLU A 36 -9.64 13.94 -2.17
C GLU A 36 -10.73 12.85 -2.18
N LYS A 37 -10.33 11.58 -2.07
CA LYS A 37 -11.25 10.45 -1.92
C LYS A 37 -10.87 9.61 -0.72
N ASP A 38 -11.83 9.44 0.18
CA ASP A 38 -11.66 8.55 1.33
C ASP A 38 -11.54 7.11 0.84
N TRP A 39 -10.36 6.54 1.00
CA TRP A 39 -10.05 5.17 0.66
C TRP A 39 -10.94 4.19 1.43
N ARG A 40 -11.48 4.59 2.60
CA ARG A 40 -12.44 3.79 3.40
C ARG A 40 -13.74 3.50 2.66
N LYS A 41 -14.09 4.31 1.65
CA LYS A 41 -15.26 4.10 0.79
C LYS A 41 -14.97 3.19 -0.41
N SER A 42 -13.75 2.69 -0.52
CA SER A 42 -13.37 1.80 -1.60
C SER A 42 -13.75 0.36 -1.29
N ARG A 43 -13.63 -0.54 -2.28
CA ARG A 43 -13.93 -1.96 -2.08
C ARG A 43 -13.00 -2.52 -1.00
N PHE A 44 -13.57 -3.34 -0.12
CA PHE A 44 -12.84 -3.98 0.97
C PHE A 44 -11.61 -4.75 0.44
N ASP A 45 -11.77 -5.44 -0.70
CA ASP A 45 -10.70 -6.19 -1.36
C ASP A 45 -9.50 -5.31 -1.75
N SER A 46 -9.72 -4.07 -2.17
CA SER A 46 -8.63 -3.15 -2.54
C SER A 46 -7.78 -2.76 -1.35
N ILE A 47 -8.39 -2.65 -0.16
CA ILE A 47 -7.66 -2.34 1.07
C ILE A 47 -6.95 -3.59 1.60
N ALA A 48 -7.58 -4.76 1.51
CA ALA A 48 -6.95 -6.02 1.87
C ALA A 48 -5.71 -6.30 0.99
N ASN A 49 -5.83 -6.17 -0.33
CA ASN A 49 -4.71 -6.34 -1.26
C ASN A 49 -3.59 -5.35 -0.98
N LEU A 50 -3.92 -4.08 -0.70
CA LEU A 50 -2.93 -3.06 -0.36
C LEU A 50 -2.06 -3.48 0.83
N VAL A 51 -2.71 -3.93 1.91
CA VAL A 51 -2.02 -4.33 3.13
C VAL A 51 -1.16 -5.57 2.87
N GLN A 52 -1.73 -6.59 2.23
CA GLN A 52 -1.03 -7.83 1.94
C GLN A 52 0.23 -7.59 1.11
N HIS A 53 0.11 -6.90 -0.03
CA HIS A 53 1.27 -6.66 -0.91
C HIS A 53 2.32 -5.77 -0.27
N TYR A 54 1.92 -4.79 0.55
CA TYR A 54 2.87 -3.96 1.27
C TYR A 54 3.67 -4.77 2.30
N GLU A 55 3.03 -5.66 3.03
CA GLU A 55 3.71 -6.55 3.99
C GLU A 55 4.64 -7.55 3.28
N GLU A 56 4.25 -8.05 2.11
CA GLU A 56 5.10 -8.94 1.29
C GLU A 56 6.35 -8.22 0.78
N GLU A 57 6.24 -6.98 0.28
CA GLU A 57 7.42 -6.20 -0.14
C GLU A 57 8.32 -5.86 1.06
N MET A 58 7.76 -5.44 2.20
CA MET A 58 8.55 -5.13 3.40
C MET A 58 9.32 -6.36 3.92
N LYS A 59 8.68 -7.54 3.95
CA LYS A 59 9.35 -8.80 4.31
C LYS A 59 10.43 -9.18 3.31
N ARG A 60 10.21 -8.93 2.01
CA ARG A 60 11.19 -9.20 0.95
C ARG A 60 12.41 -8.30 1.04
N ASP A 61 12.22 -7.01 1.33
CA ASP A 61 13.32 -6.06 1.55
C ASP A 61 14.14 -6.44 2.80
N GLU A 62 13.49 -6.86 3.89
CA GLU A 62 14.17 -7.37 5.08
C GLU A 62 15.00 -8.63 4.78
N PHE A 63 14.42 -9.61 4.10
CA PHE A 63 15.13 -10.84 3.70
C PHE A 63 16.31 -10.55 2.76
N ASN A 64 16.12 -9.70 1.74
CA ASN A 64 17.19 -9.33 0.79
C ASN A 64 18.28 -8.48 1.43
N GLY A 65 17.97 -7.69 2.46
CA GLY A 65 18.93 -6.92 3.24
C GLY A 65 19.88 -7.82 4.04
N ILE A 66 19.35 -8.90 4.62
CA ILE A 66 20.13 -9.88 5.41
C ILE A 66 21.10 -10.68 4.52
N VAL A 67 20.70 -11.04 3.29
CA VAL A 67 21.52 -11.88 2.39
C VAL A 67 22.70 -11.11 1.77
N LYS A 68 22.71 -9.78 1.79
CA LYS A 68 23.78 -8.97 1.17
C LYS A 68 25.01 -8.72 2.06
N GLU A 69 25.02 -9.13 3.32
CA GLU A 69 26.15 -8.94 4.25
C GLU A 69 27.05 -10.18 4.45
N HIS A 70 27.04 -11.16 3.54
CA HIS A 70 27.87 -12.37 3.67
C HIS A 70 28.70 -12.70 2.42
#